data_AF-A0AAV6JKW2-F1
#
_entry.id   AF-A0AAV6JKW2-F1
#
_cell.length_a   1.000
_cell.length_b   1.000
_cell.length_c   1.000
_cell.angle_alpha   90.00
_cell.angle_beta   90.00
_cell.angle_gamma   90.00
#
_symmetry.space_group_name_H-M   'P 1'
#
loop_
_entity.id
_entity.type
_entity.pdbx_description
1 polymer ?
#
loop_
_entity_poly.entity_id
_entity_poly.type
_entity_poly.pdbx_seq_one_letter_code
_entity_poly.pdbx_strand_id
1 'polypeptide(L)'
;MPDVHVLVNDFVVKLRKRKIEGSKATAKQTAELLRSVISQQRMPHVNQAGALIDAIKMVGEQLIAANPVELAVGNIVRRVLHIIREEDLSLATAAIGGLNLSAESDEDDGVDRDDHPVLSAAAVAAAARSTLRPPSLQALLEDVPNPATVPRSSSSGGDSEGKSKSADKTSKSWKLKHNVIEAVNELIQDISTCHEQIAEQAVEHIHQKYLS
;
A
#
# COMPACT_ATOMS: atom_id res chain seq x y z
N MET A 1 -0.06 3.69 22.03
CA MET A 1 -0.41 5.13 22.12
C MET A 1 -1.92 5.21 22.32
N PRO A 2 -2.40 5.82 23.41
CA PRO A 2 -3.81 5.73 23.82
C PRO A 2 -4.79 6.53 22.95
N ASP A 3 -4.33 7.52 22.19
CA ASP A 3 -5.20 8.47 21.47
C ASP A 3 -5.94 7.84 20.26
N VAL A 4 -5.23 7.10 19.38
CA VAL A 4 -5.85 6.42 18.21
C VAL A 4 -6.96 5.47 18.63
N HIS A 5 -6.74 4.69 19.69
CA HIS A 5 -7.72 3.72 20.16
C HIS A 5 -8.99 4.40 20.66
N VAL A 6 -8.89 5.59 21.26
CA VAL A 6 -10.05 6.40 21.66
C VAL A 6 -10.82 6.84 20.42
N LEU A 7 -10.14 7.37 19.40
CA LEU A 7 -10.79 7.78 18.14
C LEU A 7 -11.51 6.64 17.44
N VAL A 8 -10.90 5.45 17.38
CA VAL A 8 -11.50 4.25 16.81
C VAL A 8 -12.74 3.82 17.60
N ASN A 9 -12.64 3.75 18.94
CA ASN A 9 -13.77 3.38 19.78
C ASN A 9 -14.93 4.38 19.69
N ASP A 10 -14.63 5.67 19.67
CA ASP A 10 -15.64 6.72 19.47
C ASP A 10 -16.36 6.57 18.13
N PHE A 11 -15.62 6.26 17.07
CA PHE A 11 -16.20 6.01 15.76
C PHE A 11 -17.06 4.74 15.74
N VAL A 12 -16.62 3.65 16.37
CA VAL A 12 -17.41 2.41 16.55
C VAL A 12 -18.73 2.71 17.27
N VAL A 13 -18.69 3.52 18.34
CA VAL A 13 -19.90 3.91 19.07
C VAL A 13 -20.82 4.76 18.19
N LYS A 14 -20.28 5.67 17.37
CA LYS A 14 -21.06 6.46 16.41
C LYS A 14 -21.73 5.59 15.35
N LEU A 15 -21.03 4.60 14.80
CA LEU A 15 -21.57 3.64 13.84
C LEU A 15 -22.71 2.80 14.45
N ARG A 16 -22.48 2.22 15.65
CA ARG A 16 -23.50 1.42 16.35
C ARG A 16 -24.76 2.21 16.68
N LYS A 17 -24.60 3.47 17.09
CA LYS A 17 -25.70 4.36 17.44
C LYS A 17 -26.34 5.05 16.24
N ARG A 18 -25.91 4.74 15.00
CA ARG A 18 -26.36 5.40 13.76
C ARG A 18 -26.28 6.93 13.83
N LYS A 19 -25.24 7.45 14.48
CA LYS A 19 -24.97 8.90 14.52
C LYS A 19 -24.36 9.43 13.23
N ILE A 20 -23.87 8.51 12.39
CA ILE A 20 -23.32 8.80 11.08
C ILE A 20 -24.11 7.92 10.13
N GLU A 21 -24.84 8.56 9.22
CA GLU A 21 -25.67 7.90 8.23
C GLU A 21 -25.31 8.43 6.84
N GLY A 22 -25.56 7.60 5.83
CA GLY A 22 -25.25 7.92 4.45
C GLY A 22 -23.85 7.47 4.05
N SER A 23 -23.76 6.91 2.84
CA SER A 23 -22.54 6.33 2.30
C SER A 23 -21.41 7.36 2.19
N LYS A 24 -21.70 8.60 1.76
CA LYS A 24 -20.71 9.68 1.61
C LYS A 24 -20.10 10.09 2.95
N ALA A 25 -20.94 10.41 3.95
CA ALA A 25 -20.47 10.85 5.27
C ALA A 25 -19.69 9.74 5.97
N THR A 26 -20.18 8.50 5.88
CA THR A 26 -19.50 7.34 6.46
C THR A 26 -18.16 7.05 5.77
N ALA A 27 -18.13 7.09 4.43
CA ALA A 27 -16.89 6.89 3.67
C ALA A 27 -15.83 7.92 4.03
N LYS A 28 -16.20 9.21 4.07
CA LYS A 28 -15.29 10.30 4.41
C LYS A 28 -14.70 10.15 5.81
N GLN A 29 -15.55 9.97 6.83
CA GLN A 29 -15.07 9.85 8.21
C GLN A 29 -14.24 8.57 8.42
N THR A 30 -14.57 7.48 7.71
CA THR A 30 -13.75 6.25 7.73
C THR A 30 -12.36 6.54 7.17
N ALA A 31 -12.26 7.22 6.01
CA ALA A 31 -10.97 7.57 5.41
C ALA A 31 -10.14 8.50 6.32
N GLU A 32 -10.76 9.51 6.94
CA GLU A 32 -10.10 10.43 7.90
C GLU A 32 -9.57 9.70 9.15
N LEU A 33 -10.33 8.72 9.66
CA LEU A 33 -9.91 7.89 10.78
C LEU A 33 -8.71 7.01 10.38
N LEU A 34 -8.79 6.32 9.24
CA LEU A 34 -7.71 5.46 8.76
C LEU A 34 -6.44 6.26 8.47
N ARG A 35 -6.54 7.48 7.92
CA ARG A 35 -5.41 8.40 7.78
C ARG A 35 -4.75 8.72 9.12
N SER A 36 -5.57 8.98 10.15
CA SER A 36 -5.08 9.24 11.51
C SER A 36 -4.35 8.03 12.11
N VAL A 37 -4.89 6.82 11.88
CA VAL A 37 -4.25 5.56 12.27
C VAL A 37 -2.88 5.41 11.59
N ILE A 38 -2.80 5.64 10.27
CA ILE A 38 -1.55 5.53 9.49
C ILE A 38 -0.50 6.52 10.00
N SER A 39 -0.92 7.77 10.23
CA SER A 39 -0.02 8.83 10.71
C SER A 39 0.64 8.47 12.04
N GLN A 40 -0.15 7.93 12.97
CA GLN A 40 0.26 7.57 14.34
C GLN A 40 0.89 6.18 14.44
N GLN A 41 0.82 5.35 13.39
CA GLN A 41 1.42 4.03 13.39
C GLN A 41 2.94 4.12 13.50
N ARG A 42 3.49 3.37 14.46
CA ARG A 42 4.95 3.21 14.59
C ARG A 42 5.44 2.25 13.51
N MET A 43 6.28 2.76 12.62
CA MET A 43 6.81 1.97 11.51
C MET A 43 7.96 1.08 11.98
N PRO A 44 7.88 -0.25 11.79
CA PRO A 44 9.00 -1.14 12.04
C PRO A 44 10.08 -0.98 10.96
N HIS A 45 11.29 -1.44 11.26
CA HIS A 45 12.43 -1.36 10.31
C HIS A 45 12.30 -2.29 9.11
N VAL A 46 11.52 -3.37 9.24
CA VAL A 46 11.29 -4.40 8.21
C VAL A 46 9.79 -4.55 8.03
N ASN A 47 9.35 -4.86 6.80
CA ASN A 47 7.95 -5.09 6.45
C ASN A 47 7.00 -3.94 6.85
N GLN A 48 7.36 -2.73 6.43
CA GLN A 48 6.64 -1.50 6.74
C GLN A 48 5.20 -1.51 6.21
N ALA A 49 5.01 -1.92 4.95
CA ALA A 49 3.69 -2.08 4.35
C ALA A 49 2.85 -3.12 5.09
N GLY A 50 3.43 -4.27 5.47
CA GLY A 50 2.75 -5.28 6.28
C GLY A 50 2.23 -4.72 7.60
N ALA A 51 3.04 -3.93 8.32
CA ALA A 51 2.61 -3.32 9.58
C ALA A 51 1.45 -2.32 9.40
N LEU A 52 1.43 -1.56 8.31
CA LEU A 52 0.29 -0.69 7.97
C LEU A 52 -0.95 -1.52 7.60
N ILE A 53 -0.78 -2.56 6.79
CA ILE A 53 -1.85 -3.47 6.37
C ILE A 53 -2.51 -4.11 7.60
N ASP A 54 -1.73 -4.62 8.53
CA ASP A 54 -2.26 -5.29 9.73
C ASP A 54 -3.00 -4.30 10.64
N ALA A 55 -2.44 -3.10 10.84
CA ALA A 55 -3.09 -2.04 11.60
C ALA A 55 -4.45 -1.64 10.99
N ILE A 56 -4.51 -1.48 9.66
CA ILE A 56 -5.74 -1.11 8.95
C ILE A 56 -6.75 -2.25 8.94
N LYS A 57 -6.31 -3.51 8.79
CA LYS A 57 -7.20 -4.69 8.89
C LYS A 57 -7.84 -4.77 10.27
N MET A 58 -7.04 -4.66 11.34
CA MET A 58 -7.54 -4.71 12.72
C MET A 58 -8.60 -3.63 12.99
N VAL A 59 -8.34 -2.39 12.59
CA VAL A 59 -9.32 -1.31 12.73
C VAL A 59 -10.53 -1.58 11.85
N GLY A 60 -10.32 -1.92 10.58
CA GLY A 60 -11.39 -2.17 9.61
C GLY A 60 -12.35 -3.27 10.03
N GLU A 61 -11.86 -4.38 10.57
CA GLU A 61 -12.67 -5.47 11.12
C GLU A 61 -13.59 -4.98 12.25
N GLN A 62 -13.06 -4.15 13.16
CA GLN A 62 -13.86 -3.56 14.24
C GLN A 62 -14.94 -2.63 13.71
N LEU A 63 -14.62 -1.79 12.71
CA LEU A 63 -15.59 -0.85 12.12
C LEU A 63 -16.70 -1.58 11.36
N ILE A 64 -16.35 -2.60 10.56
CA ILE A 64 -17.31 -3.39 9.79
C ILE A 64 -18.22 -4.19 10.74
N ALA A 65 -17.65 -4.79 11.79
CA ALA A 65 -18.45 -5.50 12.80
C ALA A 65 -19.39 -4.57 13.58
N ALA A 66 -19.07 -3.27 13.69
CA ALA A 66 -19.93 -2.29 14.34
C ALA A 66 -21.23 -2.01 13.57
N ASN A 67 -21.18 -2.03 12.23
CA ASN A 67 -22.35 -1.90 11.36
C ASN A 67 -22.12 -2.57 9.99
N PRO A 68 -22.42 -3.88 9.85
CA PRO A 68 -22.11 -4.63 8.63
C PRO A 68 -22.96 -4.23 7.42
N VAL A 69 -24.08 -3.52 7.63
CA VAL A 69 -24.98 -3.07 6.55
C VAL A 69 -24.42 -1.83 5.84
N GLU A 70 -23.58 -1.05 6.52
CA GLU A 70 -22.96 0.15 5.94
C GLU A 70 -21.70 -0.23 5.14
N LEU A 71 -21.92 -0.65 3.89
CA LEU A 71 -20.88 -1.17 3.01
C LEU A 71 -19.79 -0.13 2.67
N ALA A 72 -20.08 1.16 2.82
CA ALA A 72 -19.11 2.23 2.57
C ALA A 72 -17.85 2.06 3.44
N VAL A 73 -17.99 1.66 4.71
CA VAL A 73 -16.86 1.40 5.62
C VAL A 73 -15.93 0.35 5.02
N GLY A 74 -16.47 -0.81 4.65
CA GLY A 74 -15.69 -1.91 4.08
C GLY A 74 -15.04 -1.55 2.74
N ASN A 75 -15.73 -0.76 1.91
CA ASN A 75 -15.19 -0.29 0.63
C ASN A 75 -13.98 0.63 0.83
N ILE A 76 -14.05 1.57 1.77
CA ILE A 76 -12.93 2.45 2.09
C ILE A 76 -11.76 1.68 2.71
N VAL A 77 -12.01 0.76 3.64
CA VAL A 77 -10.95 -0.10 4.20
C VAL A 77 -10.23 -0.86 3.09
N ARG A 78 -10.96 -1.48 2.16
CA ARG A 78 -10.37 -2.22 1.04
C ARG A 78 -9.58 -1.29 0.10
N ARG A 79 -10.07 -0.09 -0.18
CA ARG A 79 -9.35 0.90 -1.01
C ARG A 79 -8.05 1.37 -0.35
N VAL A 80 -8.06 1.67 0.94
CA VAL A 80 -6.84 2.07 1.69
C VAL A 80 -5.82 0.93 1.73
N LEU A 81 -6.26 -0.32 1.94
CA LEU A 81 -5.38 -1.48 1.85
C LEU A 81 -4.77 -1.65 0.46
N HIS A 82 -5.48 -1.28 -0.60
CA HIS A 82 -4.95 -1.30 -1.95
C HIS A 82 -3.91 -0.20 -2.17
N ILE A 83 -4.21 1.03 -1.76
CA ILE A 83 -3.27 2.18 -1.79
C ILE A 83 -1.94 1.80 -1.13
N ILE A 84 -1.96 1.18 0.06
CA ILE A 84 -0.72 0.77 0.75
C ILE A 84 0.12 -0.19 -0.09
N ARG A 85 -0.52 -1.13 -0.79
CA ARG A 85 0.18 -2.10 -1.66
C ARG A 85 0.73 -1.42 -2.91
N GLU A 86 -0.03 -0.51 -3.52
CA GLU A 86 0.40 0.24 -4.70
C GLU A 86 1.60 1.13 -4.38
N GLU A 87 1.61 1.82 -3.24
CA GLU A 87 2.72 2.69 -2.84
C GLU A 87 3.99 1.93 -2.45
N ASP A 88 3.86 0.82 -1.72
CA ASP A 88 5.01 -0.04 -1.37
C ASP A 88 5.69 -0.59 -2.62
N LEU A 89 4.88 -1.03 -3.57
CA LEU A 89 5.36 -1.52 -4.85
C LEU A 89 5.95 -0.41 -5.72
N SER A 90 5.33 0.77 -5.77
CA SER A 90 5.86 1.92 -6.50
C SER A 90 7.23 2.32 -5.97
N LEU A 91 7.42 2.30 -4.65
CA LEU A 91 8.72 2.54 -4.01
C LEU A 91 9.74 1.43 -4.29
N ALA A 92 9.31 0.17 -4.29
CA ALA A 92 10.19 -0.95 -4.66
C ALA A 92 10.65 -0.84 -6.12
N THR A 93 9.74 -0.49 -7.02
CA THR A 93 10.01 -0.31 -8.45
C THR A 93 10.93 0.89 -8.69
N ALA A 94 10.68 2.02 -8.03
CA ALA A 94 11.54 3.20 -8.10
C ALA A 94 12.97 2.93 -7.59
N ALA A 95 13.11 2.11 -6.54
CA ALA A 95 14.42 1.70 -6.04
C ALA A 95 15.19 0.82 -7.04
N ILE A 96 14.49 0.04 -7.87
CA ILE A 96 15.10 -0.77 -8.94
C ILE A 96 15.45 0.11 -10.15
N GLY A 97 14.56 1.02 -10.56
CA GLY A 97 14.78 1.95 -11.67
C GLY A 97 15.98 2.87 -11.46
N GLY A 98 16.26 3.28 -10.22
CA GLY A 98 17.46 4.06 -9.88
C GLY A 98 18.79 3.30 -10.03
N LEU A 99 18.78 1.96 -9.96
CA LEU A 99 19.98 1.14 -10.15
C LEU A 99 20.31 0.94 -11.63
N ASN A 100 19.33 1.07 -12.53
CA ASN A 100 19.53 0.90 -13.98
C ASN A 100 20.18 2.13 -14.66
N LEU A 101 20.23 3.29 -13.98
CA LEU A 101 20.81 4.53 -14.49
C LEU A 101 22.25 4.79 -14.00
N SER A 102 22.82 3.89 -13.19
CA SER A 102 24.20 3.99 -12.68
C SER A 102 25.16 2.96 -13.31
N ALA A 103 24.70 2.24 -14.34
CA ALA A 103 25.48 1.21 -15.04
C ALA A 103 25.97 1.63 -16.44
N GLU A 104 26.01 2.94 -16.74
CA GLU A 104 26.76 3.49 -17.87
C GLU A 104 27.95 4.28 -17.32
N SER A 105 29.06 3.58 -17.06
CA SER A 105 30.39 4.17 -16.96
C SER A 105 31.40 3.11 -17.39
N ASP A 106 31.67 3.18 -18.70
CA ASP A 106 32.90 2.90 -19.44
C ASP A 106 34.06 2.12 -18.78
N GLU A 107 34.54 1.17 -19.61
CA GLU A 107 35.91 0.68 -19.83
C GLU A 107 36.34 -0.70 -19.31
N ASP A 108 37.10 -1.32 -20.22
CA ASP A 108 37.53 -2.70 -20.48
C ASP A 108 38.56 -3.26 -19.47
N ASP A 109 38.41 -4.51 -19.02
CA ASP A 109 39.50 -5.50 -18.97
C ASP A 109 38.95 -6.91 -18.62
N GLY A 110 39.62 -7.95 -19.11
CA GLY A 110 39.09 -9.30 -19.23
C GLY A 110 39.22 -10.25 -18.02
N VAL A 111 38.50 -11.37 -18.18
CA VAL A 111 38.68 -12.71 -17.58
C VAL A 111 38.65 -12.82 -16.05
N ASP A 112 37.51 -13.23 -15.47
CA ASP A 112 37.29 -14.61 -15.02
C ASP A 112 35.82 -14.82 -14.60
N ARG A 113 35.26 -15.97 -14.98
CA ARG A 113 33.88 -16.36 -14.68
C ARG A 113 33.81 -16.97 -13.28
N ASP A 114 33.42 -16.17 -12.29
CA ASP A 114 32.95 -16.67 -11.00
C ASP A 114 31.41 -16.60 -10.91
N ASP A 115 30.80 -17.79 -10.97
CA ASP A 115 29.35 -18.03 -10.81
C ASP A 115 28.90 -17.67 -9.38
N HIS A 116 28.59 -16.40 -9.15
CA HIS A 116 27.91 -15.95 -7.93
C HIS A 116 26.39 -16.15 -8.05
N PRO A 117 25.72 -16.90 -7.15
CA PRO A 117 24.27 -16.98 -7.09
C PRO A 117 23.73 -15.76 -6.33
N VAL A 118 23.94 -14.57 -6.87
CA VAL A 118 23.17 -13.39 -6.47
C VAL A 118 21.83 -13.56 -7.18
N LEU A 119 20.72 -13.70 -6.44
CA LEU A 119 19.39 -13.73 -7.04
C LEU A 119 19.29 -12.53 -8.00
N SER A 120 19.23 -12.83 -9.30
CA SER A 120 19.37 -11.82 -10.34
C SER A 120 18.36 -10.69 -10.09
N ALA A 121 18.75 -9.44 -10.32
CA ALA A 121 17.83 -8.31 -10.31
C ALA A 121 16.58 -8.59 -11.17
N ALA A 122 16.72 -9.41 -12.22
CA ALA A 122 15.62 -9.91 -13.03
C ALA A 122 14.63 -10.81 -12.28
N ALA A 123 15.08 -11.63 -11.33
CA ALA A 123 14.24 -12.50 -10.50
C ALA A 123 13.47 -11.70 -9.44
N VAL A 124 14.11 -10.71 -8.81
CA VAL A 124 13.43 -9.78 -7.89
C VAL A 124 12.43 -8.90 -8.66
N ALA A 125 12.79 -8.43 -9.87
CA ALA A 125 11.88 -7.73 -10.76
C ALA A 125 10.74 -8.63 -11.26
N ALA A 126 10.98 -9.93 -11.50
CA ALA A 126 9.93 -10.89 -11.83
C ALA A 126 8.94 -11.07 -10.66
N ALA A 127 9.45 -11.20 -9.43
CA ALA A 127 8.62 -11.29 -8.23
C ALA A 127 7.80 -10.00 -7.99
N ALA A 128 8.40 -8.82 -8.17
CA ALA A 128 7.68 -7.54 -8.08
C ALA A 128 6.58 -7.43 -9.16
N ARG A 129 6.86 -7.85 -10.40
CA ARG A 129 5.89 -7.90 -11.51
C ARG A 129 4.72 -8.85 -11.24
N SER A 130 4.93 -9.93 -10.48
CA SER A 130 3.85 -10.85 -10.07
C SER A 130 2.74 -10.13 -9.29
N THR A 131 3.10 -9.13 -8.48
CA THR A 131 2.12 -8.36 -7.68
C THR A 131 1.30 -7.33 -8.48
N LEU A 132 1.74 -6.98 -9.71
CA LEU A 132 1.01 -6.11 -10.65
C LEU A 132 0.16 -6.88 -11.65
N ARG A 133 0.38 -8.20 -11.77
CA ARG A 133 -0.30 -8.99 -12.78
C ARG A 133 -1.77 -9.15 -12.36
N PRO A 134 -2.74 -8.87 -13.25
CA PRO A 134 -4.13 -9.16 -12.95
C PRO A 134 -4.27 -10.64 -12.55
N PRO A 135 -5.10 -10.96 -11.54
CA PRO A 135 -5.28 -12.33 -11.09
C PRO A 135 -5.73 -13.17 -12.29
N SER A 136 -4.80 -13.96 -12.79
CA SER A 136 -4.99 -14.82 -13.95
C SER A 136 -4.51 -16.20 -13.57
N LEU A 137 -5.15 -17.21 -14.13
CA LEU A 137 -4.77 -18.61 -13.91
C LEU A 137 -3.26 -18.80 -14.19
N GLN A 138 -2.74 -18.14 -15.23
CA GLN A 138 -1.32 -18.15 -15.58
C GLN A 138 -0.40 -17.65 -14.47
N ALA A 139 -0.72 -16.51 -13.84
CA ALA A 139 0.08 -15.97 -12.75
C ALA A 139 0.11 -16.90 -11.52
N LEU A 140 -1.02 -17.53 -11.20
CA LEU A 140 -1.12 -18.48 -10.07
C LEU A 140 -0.35 -19.79 -10.32
N LEU A 141 -0.24 -20.23 -11.58
CA LEU A 141 0.55 -21.41 -11.94
C LEU A 141 2.05 -21.13 -11.98
N GLU A 142 2.45 -19.91 -12.37
CA GLU A 142 3.86 -19.48 -12.38
C GLU A 142 4.43 -19.29 -10.95
N ASP A 143 3.59 -18.95 -9.97
CA ASP A 143 3.99 -18.70 -8.57
C ASP A 143 4.10 -19.99 -7.72
N VAL A 144 3.95 -21.18 -8.31
CA VAL A 144 4.24 -22.45 -7.64
C VAL A 144 5.75 -22.50 -7.39
N PRO A 145 6.22 -22.49 -6.12
CA PRO A 145 7.64 -22.58 -5.85
C PRO A 145 8.13 -23.94 -6.35
N ASN A 146 9.02 -23.96 -7.34
CA ASN A 146 9.73 -25.17 -7.73
C ASN A 146 10.49 -25.69 -6.49
N PRO A 147 10.23 -26.91 -5.98
CA PRO A 147 10.80 -27.39 -4.71
C PRO A 147 12.32 -27.71 -4.79
N ALA A 148 13.03 -27.25 -5.80
CA ALA A 148 14.41 -27.61 -6.09
C ALA A 148 15.48 -26.63 -5.55
N THR A 149 15.14 -25.70 -4.66
CA THR A 149 16.15 -24.83 -4.03
C THR A 149 15.99 -24.82 -2.51
N VAL A 150 16.67 -25.79 -1.90
CA VAL A 150 16.84 -25.93 -0.44
C VAL A 150 17.54 -24.67 0.10
N PRO A 151 17.02 -23.97 1.12
CA PRO A 151 17.75 -22.87 1.76
C PRO A 151 18.84 -23.48 2.66
N ARG A 152 20.08 -23.56 2.15
CA ARG A 152 21.23 -23.90 2.99
C ARG A 152 21.69 -22.63 3.71
N SER A 153 21.59 -22.66 5.03
CA SER A 153 22.21 -21.70 5.93
C SER A 153 23.73 -21.82 5.86
N SER A 154 24.35 -21.05 4.97
CA SER A 154 25.80 -20.87 4.96
C SER A 154 26.13 -19.65 5.82
N SER A 155 26.52 -19.91 7.07
CA SER A 155 27.27 -18.96 7.89
C SER A 155 28.61 -18.72 7.20
N SER A 156 28.82 -17.51 6.69
CA SER A 156 30.15 -17.05 6.28
C SER A 156 30.36 -15.67 6.89
N GLY A 157 31.28 -15.63 7.85
CA GLY A 157 31.73 -14.41 8.51
C GLY A 157 32.44 -13.53 7.51
N GLY A 158 31.83 -12.39 7.20
CA GLY A 158 32.46 -11.27 6.54
C GLY A 158 32.39 -10.08 7.47
N ASP A 159 33.48 -9.83 8.18
CA ASP A 159 33.67 -8.59 8.92
C ASP A 159 33.76 -7.46 7.89
N SER A 160 32.76 -6.59 7.88
CA SER A 160 32.81 -5.32 7.17
C SER A 160 32.43 -4.22 8.15
N GLU A 161 33.48 -3.59 8.67
CA GLU A 161 33.39 -2.39 9.47
C GLU A 161 32.63 -1.29 8.72
N GLY A 162 31.78 -0.59 9.46
CA GLY A 162 31.74 0.86 9.37
C GLY A 162 30.87 1.51 8.29
N LYS A 163 29.59 1.72 8.67
CA LYS A 163 28.98 3.06 8.69
C LYS A 163 28.50 3.62 7.34
N SER A 164 27.26 3.29 6.93
CA SER A 164 26.35 4.16 6.12
C SER A 164 24.90 3.66 5.91
N LYS A 165 24.55 2.39 6.19
CA LYS A 165 23.24 1.78 5.76
C LYS A 165 21.98 2.19 6.56
N SER A 166 22.04 3.07 7.56
CA SER A 166 20.90 3.42 8.41
C SER A 166 20.03 4.56 7.85
N ALA A 167 20.64 5.54 7.17
CA ALA A 167 19.95 6.73 6.67
C ALA A 167 19.00 6.42 5.48
N ASP A 168 19.39 5.50 4.60
CA ASP A 168 18.57 5.12 3.45
C ASP A 168 17.29 4.36 3.85
N LYS A 169 17.34 3.61 4.95
CA LYS A 169 16.22 2.77 5.42
C LYS A 169 15.16 3.56 6.19
N THR A 170 15.58 4.53 7.01
CA THR A 170 14.66 5.49 7.64
C THR A 170 13.99 6.37 6.58
N SER A 171 14.72 6.72 5.51
CA SER A 171 14.18 7.46 4.38
C SER A 171 13.07 6.68 3.66
N LYS A 172 13.26 5.38 3.41
CA LYS A 172 12.20 4.52 2.82
C LYS A 172 10.94 4.45 3.71
N SER A 173 11.12 4.32 5.03
CA SER A 173 9.99 4.30 5.98
C SER A 173 9.16 5.57 5.98
N TRP A 174 9.85 6.71 5.94
CA TRP A 174 9.18 8.00 5.88
C TRP A 174 8.47 8.18 4.55
N LYS A 175 9.14 7.83 3.43
CA LYS A 175 8.59 7.93 2.08
C LYS A 175 7.30 7.11 1.92
N LEU A 176 7.29 5.83 2.30
CA LEU A 176 6.08 5.00 2.20
C LEU A 176 4.92 5.61 2.99
N LYS A 177 5.17 5.96 4.25
CA LYS A 177 4.12 6.53 5.09
C LYS A 177 3.60 7.86 4.53
N HIS A 178 4.49 8.70 4.02
CA HIS A 178 4.15 9.98 3.41
C HIS A 178 3.27 9.80 2.17
N ASN A 179 3.72 8.99 1.21
CA ASN A 179 2.97 8.71 -0.02
C ASN A 179 1.59 8.12 0.27
N VAL A 180 1.50 7.16 1.20
CA VAL A 180 0.21 6.57 1.60
C VAL A 180 -0.72 7.63 2.19
N ILE A 181 -0.20 8.54 3.03
CA ILE A 181 -1.02 9.62 3.60
C ILE A 181 -1.50 10.58 2.50
N GLU A 182 -0.66 10.90 1.53
CA GLU A 182 -1.00 11.73 0.38
C GLU A 182 -2.10 11.10 -0.47
N ALA A 183 -1.93 9.84 -0.89
CA ALA A 183 -2.94 9.09 -1.64
C ALA A 183 -4.27 8.92 -0.87
N VAL A 184 -4.24 8.80 0.46
CA VAL A 184 -5.47 8.79 1.27
C VAL A 184 -6.11 10.18 1.34
N ASN A 185 -5.34 11.28 1.31
CA ASN A 185 -5.91 12.62 1.21
C ASN A 185 -6.58 12.86 -0.16
N GLU A 186 -6.00 12.35 -1.24
CA GLU A 186 -6.65 12.35 -2.56
C GLU A 186 -7.98 11.59 -2.52
N LEU A 187 -8.01 10.39 -1.93
CA LEU A 187 -9.25 9.63 -1.74
C LEU A 187 -10.31 10.42 -0.94
N ILE A 188 -9.90 11.16 0.10
CA ILE A 188 -10.83 12.00 0.88
C ILE A 188 -11.38 13.15 0.04
N GLN A 189 -10.55 13.75 -0.81
CA GLN A 189 -10.95 14.81 -1.71
C GLN A 189 -11.93 14.29 -2.77
N ASP A 190 -11.64 13.15 -3.38
CA ASP A 190 -12.52 12.48 -4.37
C ASP A 190 -13.90 12.17 -3.79
N ILE A 191 -13.94 11.64 -2.56
CA ILE A 191 -15.22 11.39 -1.86
C ILE A 191 -15.98 12.71 -1.64
N SER A 192 -15.26 13.81 -1.38
CA SER A 192 -15.87 15.11 -1.10
C SER A 192 -16.46 15.75 -2.37
N THR A 193 -15.81 15.61 -3.52
CA THR A 193 -16.19 16.25 -4.79
C THR A 193 -17.06 15.37 -5.70
N CYS A 194 -17.31 14.10 -5.36
CA CYS A 194 -18.01 13.18 -6.26
C CYS A 194 -19.38 13.65 -6.78
N HIS A 195 -20.14 14.42 -5.99
CA HIS A 195 -21.45 14.92 -6.41
C HIS A 195 -21.34 16.03 -7.47
N GLU A 196 -20.28 16.84 -7.41
CA GLU A 196 -20.02 17.87 -8.41
C GLU A 196 -19.69 17.21 -9.75
N GLN A 197 -18.80 16.20 -9.73
CA GLN A 197 -18.44 15.41 -10.90
C GLN A 197 -19.65 14.70 -11.54
N ILE A 198 -20.53 14.11 -10.72
CA ILE A 198 -21.76 13.47 -11.21
C ILE A 198 -22.73 14.51 -11.79
N ALA A 199 -22.88 15.67 -11.14
CA ALA A 199 -23.78 16.72 -11.58
C ALA A 199 -23.33 17.34 -12.93
N GLU A 200 -22.03 17.52 -13.12
CA GLU A 200 -21.45 17.99 -14.37
C GLU A 200 -21.80 17.06 -15.54
N GLN A 201 -21.66 15.74 -15.34
CA GLN A 201 -21.99 14.74 -16.37
C GLN A 201 -23.50 14.58 -16.60
N ALA A 202 -24.33 14.83 -15.59
CA ALA A 202 -25.78 14.63 -15.69
C ALA A 202 -26.44 15.53 -16.76
N VAL A 203 -25.86 16.70 -17.04
CA VAL A 203 -26.37 17.65 -18.06
C VAL A 203 -26.33 17.03 -19.47
N GLU A 204 -25.40 16.12 -19.73
CA GLU A 204 -25.30 15.43 -21.02
C GLU A 204 -26.43 14.41 -21.24
N HIS A 205 -27.04 13.92 -20.16
CA HIS A 205 -28.01 12.83 -20.21
C HIS A 205 -29.45 13.25 -19.87
N ILE A 206 -29.66 14.35 -19.14
CA ILE A 206 -30.98 14.86 -18.79
C ILE A 206 -31.38 15.98 -19.75
N HIS A 207 -32.21 15.65 -20.74
CA HIS A 207 -32.73 16.62 -21.70
C HIS A 207 -34.11 17.18 -21.29
N GLN A 208 -34.40 18.42 -21.71
CA GLN A 208 -35.56 19.24 -21.32
C GLN A 208 -36.94 18.57 -21.51
N LYS A 209 -37.03 17.52 -22.34
CA LYS A 209 -38.27 16.76 -22.60
C LYS A 209 -38.70 15.84 -21.44
N TYR A 210 -37.85 15.65 -20.43
CA TYR A 210 -38.10 14.78 -19.27
C TYR A 210 -38.42 15.54 -17.96
N LEU A 211 -38.63 16.86 -18.04
CA LEU A 211 -38.89 17.74 -16.89
C LEU A 211 -40.37 18.18 -16.76
N SER A 212 -41.30 17.56 -17.50
CA SER A 212 -42.75 17.86 -17.49
C SER A 212 -43.50 17.06 -16.43
#